data_AF-A0A6A6SD13-F1
#
_entry.id   AF-A0A6A6SD13-F1
#
_cell.length_a   1.000
_cell.length_b   1.000
_cell.length_c   1.000
_cell.angle_alpha   90.00
_cell.angle_beta   90.00
_cell.angle_gamma   90.00
#
_symmetry.space_group_name_H-M   'P 1'
#
loop_
_entity.id
_entity.type
_entity.pdbx_description
1 polymer ?
#
loop_
_entity_poly.entity_id
_entity_poly.type
_entity_poly.pdbx_seq_one_letter_code
_entity_poly.pdbx_strand_id
1 'polypeptide(L)'
;MSHDEKARIRKANVYDAVAGKLSQAGFIKADHIKEGRNRKPLRPDEVLFKREKAPTRYEETDYYFAHKKLPGTQKLPDGDMLEALHAHISKLYSRKQRPGQPGIWKCMDETALIALGILLEEMAKETIGDTGDLALLEPADSEEETTLPGDADEDADEDADEDAGEDADELEL
;
A
#
# COMPACT_ATOMS: atom_id res chain seq x y z
N MET A 1 23.66 -5.21 -52.15
CA MET A 1 23.74 -6.36 -51.22
C MET A 1 22.96 -5.96 -49.97
N SER A 2 21.80 -6.56 -49.76
CA SER A 2 20.82 -6.20 -48.74
C SER A 2 21.25 -6.74 -47.37
N HIS A 3 21.42 -5.87 -46.37
CA HIS A 3 21.62 -6.28 -44.98
C HIS A 3 20.26 -6.66 -44.39
N ASP A 4 20.02 -7.97 -44.29
CA ASP A 4 18.92 -8.56 -43.53
C ASP A 4 19.24 -8.41 -42.03
N GLU A 5 18.84 -7.28 -41.44
CA GLU A 5 18.91 -7.04 -40.01
C GLU A 5 17.84 -7.89 -39.31
N LYS A 6 18.14 -9.18 -39.14
CA LYS A 6 17.33 -10.09 -38.32
C LYS A 6 17.28 -9.55 -36.90
N ALA A 7 16.17 -8.87 -36.58
CA ALA A 7 15.87 -8.40 -35.24
C ALA A 7 16.14 -9.52 -34.23
N ARG A 8 17.10 -9.30 -33.33
CA ARG A 8 17.45 -10.27 -32.27
C ARG A 8 16.18 -10.55 -31.46
N ILE A 9 15.66 -11.76 -31.58
CA ILE A 9 14.52 -12.21 -30.77
C ILE A 9 14.95 -12.14 -29.30
N ARG A 10 14.31 -11.24 -28.52
CA ARG A 10 14.54 -11.11 -27.09
C ARG A 10 14.18 -12.43 -26.41
N LYS A 11 15.13 -13.00 -25.66
CA LYS A 11 14.86 -14.18 -24.84
C LYS A 11 13.96 -13.79 -23.67
N ALA A 12 12.93 -14.59 -23.43
CA ALA A 12 12.03 -14.45 -22.29
C ALA A 12 12.80 -14.56 -20.96
N ASN A 13 12.53 -13.65 -20.03
CA ASN A 13 13.10 -13.68 -18.68
C ASN A 13 12.03 -13.94 -17.62
N VAL A 14 12.46 -14.08 -16.36
CA VAL A 14 11.55 -14.35 -15.23
C VAL A 14 10.62 -13.15 -14.99
N TYR A 15 11.12 -11.93 -15.14
CA TYR A 15 10.31 -10.72 -15.00
C TYR A 15 9.16 -10.65 -16.01
N ASP A 16 9.38 -11.16 -17.23
CA ASP A 16 8.33 -11.24 -18.26
C ASP A 16 7.24 -12.26 -17.86
N ALA A 17 7.60 -13.30 -17.08
CA ALA A 17 6.65 -14.26 -16.51
C ALA A 17 5.85 -13.65 -15.36
N VAL A 18 6.53 -12.95 -14.44
CA VAL A 18 5.91 -12.23 -13.31
C VAL A 18 4.94 -11.17 -13.83
N ALA A 19 5.30 -10.44 -14.88
CA ALA A 19 4.43 -9.45 -15.52
C ALA A 19 3.27 -10.07 -16.33
N GLY A 20 3.11 -11.40 -16.33
CA GLY A 20 2.04 -12.10 -17.03
C GLY A 20 2.14 -12.03 -18.57
N LYS A 21 3.33 -11.73 -19.12
CA LYS A 21 3.53 -11.51 -20.57
C LYS A 21 3.91 -12.78 -21.33
N LEU A 22 4.13 -13.89 -20.63
CA LEU A 22 4.56 -15.16 -21.23
C LEU A 22 3.48 -16.22 -21.10
N SER A 23 3.27 -16.99 -22.16
CA SER A 23 2.46 -18.20 -22.19
C SER A 23 3.30 -19.37 -22.71
N GLN A 24 2.77 -20.59 -22.66
CA GLN A 24 3.44 -21.77 -23.25
C GLN A 24 3.74 -21.58 -24.75
N ALA A 25 2.97 -20.75 -25.46
CA ALA A 25 3.17 -20.43 -26.88
C ALA A 25 4.16 -19.26 -27.11
N GLY A 26 4.77 -18.70 -26.06
CA GLY A 26 5.66 -17.54 -26.11
C GLY A 26 4.99 -16.25 -25.60
N PHE A 27 5.48 -15.09 -26.05
CA PHE A 27 4.98 -13.78 -25.63
C PHE A 27 3.50 -13.60 -25.98
N ILE A 28 2.72 -13.18 -24.99
CA ILE A 28 1.31 -12.83 -25.12
C ILE A 28 1.24 -11.47 -25.80
N LYS A 29 0.79 -11.43 -27.06
CA LYS A 29 0.49 -10.17 -27.76
C LYS A 29 -0.95 -9.76 -27.48
N ALA A 30 -1.20 -8.45 -27.39
CA ALA A 30 -2.53 -7.88 -27.11
C ALA A 30 -3.60 -8.36 -28.11
N ASP A 31 -3.21 -8.56 -29.38
CA ASP A 31 -4.12 -9.01 -30.44
C ASP A 31 -4.64 -10.45 -30.22
N HIS A 32 -3.91 -11.27 -29.46
CA HIS A 32 -4.25 -12.67 -29.21
C HIS A 32 -5.15 -12.90 -27.99
N ILE A 33 -5.59 -11.83 -27.31
CA ILE A 33 -6.49 -11.92 -26.15
C ILE A 33 -7.91 -12.34 -26.59
N LYS A 34 -8.26 -12.13 -27.87
CA LYS A 34 -9.61 -12.39 -28.42
C LYS A 34 -9.87 -13.86 -28.79
N GLU A 35 -8.85 -14.69 -28.89
CA GLU A 35 -8.97 -16.08 -29.31
C GLU A 35 -8.78 -17.01 -28.10
N GLY A 36 -9.90 -17.42 -27.49
CA GLY A 36 -10.00 -18.15 -26.23
C GLY A 36 -9.43 -19.58 -26.21
N ARG A 37 -8.16 -19.77 -26.55
CA ARG A 37 -7.46 -21.05 -26.36
C ARG A 37 -6.26 -20.87 -25.43
N ASN A 38 -6.46 -21.18 -24.15
CA ASN A 38 -5.43 -21.68 -23.22
C ASN A 38 -4.08 -20.95 -23.23
N ARG A 39 -4.08 -19.61 -23.13
CA ARG A 39 -2.85 -18.84 -22.87
C ARG A 39 -2.79 -18.43 -21.40
N LYS A 40 -2.83 -19.42 -20.50
CA LYS A 40 -2.54 -19.17 -19.09
C LYS A 40 -1.12 -18.60 -19.00
N PRO A 41 -0.91 -17.46 -18.29
CA PRO A 41 0.43 -16.96 -18.06
C PRO A 41 1.29 -18.03 -17.39
N LEU A 42 2.52 -18.20 -17.89
CA LEU A 42 3.48 -19.11 -17.28
C LEU A 42 3.86 -18.58 -15.91
N ARG A 43 3.93 -19.48 -14.92
CA ARG A 43 4.42 -19.12 -13.60
C ARG A 43 5.94 -18.88 -13.64
N PRO A 44 6.49 -18.06 -12.72
CA PRO A 44 7.93 -17.75 -12.71
C PRO A 44 8.82 -18.99 -12.57
N ASP A 45 8.39 -19.97 -11.77
CA ASP A 45 9.09 -21.25 -11.63
C ASP A 45 9.13 -22.02 -12.95
N GLU A 46 8.02 -22.10 -13.69
CA GLU A 46 8.00 -22.75 -15.00
C GLU A 46 9.02 -22.14 -15.97
N VAL A 47 9.19 -20.82 -15.96
CA VAL A 47 10.16 -20.14 -16.85
C VAL A 47 11.60 -20.36 -16.41
N LEU A 48 11.85 -20.46 -15.10
CA LEU A 48 13.17 -20.78 -14.55
C LEU A 48 13.58 -22.22 -14.89
N PHE A 49 12.68 -23.18 -14.68
CA PHE A 49 12.98 -24.61 -14.76
C PHE A 49 12.81 -25.23 -16.15
N LYS A 50 12.12 -24.57 -17.10
CA LYS A 50 12.04 -25.02 -18.50
C LYS A 50 13.29 -24.65 -19.34
N ARG A 51 14.32 -24.04 -18.74
CA ARG A 51 15.55 -23.66 -19.45
C ARG A 51 16.45 -24.88 -19.66
N GLU A 52 17.16 -24.91 -20.78
CA GLU A 52 18.04 -26.01 -21.21
C GLU A 52 19.10 -26.41 -20.17
N LYS A 53 19.52 -25.48 -19.31
CA LYS A 53 20.51 -25.72 -18.23
C LYS A 53 19.92 -25.58 -16.83
N ALA A 54 18.62 -25.77 -16.68
CA ALA A 54 17.99 -25.72 -15.36
C ALA A 54 18.41 -26.95 -14.53
N PRO A 55 18.80 -26.77 -13.25
CA PRO A 55 19.04 -27.88 -12.35
C PRO A 55 17.78 -28.76 -12.19
N THR A 56 17.97 -30.08 -12.12
CA THR A 56 16.89 -31.03 -11.83
C THR A 56 16.25 -30.71 -10.49
N ARG A 57 14.92 -30.57 -10.48
CA ARG A 57 14.14 -30.26 -9.28
C ARG A 57 13.58 -31.53 -8.68
N TYR A 58 13.85 -31.76 -7.41
CA TYR A 58 13.23 -32.82 -6.61
C TYR A 58 12.33 -32.18 -5.56
N GLU A 59 11.25 -32.85 -5.19
CA GLU A 59 10.31 -32.31 -4.19
C GLU A 59 10.97 -32.18 -2.81
N GLU A 60 11.86 -33.09 -2.42
CA GLU A 60 12.51 -33.03 -1.10
C GLU A 60 13.57 -31.92 -1.00
N THR A 61 14.28 -31.66 -2.09
CA THR A 61 15.40 -30.68 -2.15
C THR A 61 15.05 -29.45 -2.97
N ASP A 62 13.77 -29.09 -3.01
CA ASP A 62 13.31 -27.92 -3.76
C ASP A 62 13.93 -26.63 -3.19
N TYR A 63 14.74 -25.97 -4.01
CA TYR A 63 15.40 -24.71 -3.68
C TYR A 63 14.53 -23.50 -4.03
N TYR A 64 13.49 -23.66 -4.86
CA TYR A 64 12.63 -22.54 -5.25
C TYR A 64 11.81 -22.01 -4.05
N PHE A 65 11.37 -22.92 -3.18
CA PHE A 65 10.63 -22.58 -1.95
C PHE A 65 11.54 -22.49 -0.72
N ALA A 66 12.78 -22.03 -0.88
CA ALA A 66 13.73 -21.87 0.22
C ALA A 66 13.21 -20.97 1.36
N HIS A 67 12.35 -20.00 1.05
CA HIS A 67 11.73 -19.13 2.07
C HIS A 67 10.93 -19.91 3.12
N LYS A 68 10.37 -21.08 2.78
CA LYS A 68 9.61 -21.91 3.73
C LYS A 68 10.49 -22.59 4.79
N LYS A 69 11.80 -22.65 4.53
CA LYS A 69 12.80 -23.25 5.42
C LYS A 69 13.45 -22.21 6.33
N LEU A 70 13.05 -20.94 6.22
CA LEU A 70 13.61 -19.88 7.07
C LEU A 70 13.17 -20.07 8.53
N PRO A 71 14.08 -19.84 9.49
CA PRO A 71 13.71 -19.86 10.90
C PRO A 71 12.73 -18.73 11.20
N GLY A 72 11.86 -18.91 12.20
CA GLY A 72 10.86 -17.89 12.58
C GLY A 72 11.45 -16.54 13.03
N THR A 73 12.73 -16.52 13.38
CA THR A 73 13.51 -15.31 13.70
C THR A 73 13.90 -14.51 12.46
N GLN A 74 13.93 -15.13 11.28
CA GLN A 74 14.31 -14.50 10.01
C GLN A 74 13.10 -14.46 9.09
N LYS A 75 12.13 -13.63 9.44
CA LYS A 75 10.96 -13.37 8.58
C LYS A 75 11.37 -12.47 7.43
N LEU A 76 10.90 -12.81 6.23
CA LEU A 76 10.98 -11.92 5.08
C LEU A 76 9.83 -10.92 5.14
N PRO A 77 10.01 -9.71 4.58
CA PRO A 77 8.94 -8.76 4.43
C PRO A 77 7.77 -9.32 3.61
N ASP A 78 6.59 -8.75 3.81
CA ASP A 78 5.40 -9.18 3.08
C ASP A 78 5.53 -8.95 1.56
N GLY A 79 5.09 -9.96 0.79
CA GLY A 79 5.23 -9.96 -0.67
C GLY A 79 4.44 -8.86 -1.36
N ASP A 80 3.22 -8.61 -0.88
CA ASP A 80 2.33 -7.60 -1.44
C ASP A 80 2.87 -6.18 -1.14
N MET A 81 3.47 -5.99 0.04
CA MET A 81 4.19 -4.75 0.37
C MET A 81 5.37 -4.51 -0.57
N LEU A 82 6.20 -5.53 -0.81
CA LEU A 82 7.34 -5.42 -1.72
C LEU A 82 6.89 -5.13 -3.16
N GLU A 83 5.79 -5.73 -3.62
CA GLU A 83 5.21 -5.45 -4.93
C GLU A 83 4.75 -3.98 -5.04
N ALA A 84 4.04 -3.47 -4.03
CA ALA A 84 3.59 -2.09 -3.98
C ALA A 84 4.77 -1.09 -3.98
N LEU A 85 5.80 -1.35 -3.18
CA LEU A 85 7.03 -0.56 -3.14
C LEU A 85 7.74 -0.55 -4.49
N HIS A 86 7.94 -1.73 -5.08
CA HIS A 86 8.59 -1.85 -6.37
C HIS A 86 7.81 -1.12 -7.49
N ALA A 87 6.49 -1.25 -7.50
CA ALA A 87 5.62 -0.54 -8.45
C ALA A 87 5.68 0.99 -8.26
N HIS A 88 5.64 1.47 -7.01
CA HIS A 88 5.75 2.88 -6.69
C HIS A 88 7.09 3.46 -7.16
N ILE A 89 8.19 2.79 -6.85
CA ILE A 89 9.55 3.24 -7.16
C ILE A 89 9.81 3.16 -8.67
N SER A 90 9.33 2.12 -9.34
CA SER A 90 9.35 2.02 -10.80
C SER A 90 8.63 3.21 -11.46
N LYS A 91 7.46 3.60 -10.94
CA LYS A 91 6.69 4.76 -11.42
C LYS A 91 7.40 6.09 -11.10
N LEU A 92 8.06 6.19 -9.95
CA LEU A 92 8.86 7.36 -9.58
C LEU A 92 10.03 7.55 -10.56
N TYR A 93 10.77 6.48 -10.85
CA TYR A 93 11.92 6.54 -11.75
C TYR A 93 11.53 6.73 -13.22
N SER A 94 10.42 6.15 -13.67
CA SER A 94 9.93 6.38 -15.04
C SER A 94 9.59 7.85 -15.29
N ARG A 95 9.06 8.56 -14.28
CA ARG A 95 8.81 10.00 -14.35
C ARG A 95 10.09 10.85 -14.31
N LYS A 96 11.11 10.41 -13.57
CA LYS A 96 12.38 11.15 -13.40
C LYS A 96 13.39 10.88 -14.51
N GLN A 97 13.18 9.85 -15.34
CA GLN A 97 14.12 9.46 -16.38
C GLN A 97 14.18 10.51 -17.49
N ARG A 98 15.36 11.12 -17.66
CA ARG A 98 15.64 12.03 -18.78
C ARG A 98 16.07 11.23 -20.03
N PRO A 99 15.74 11.70 -21.24
CA PRO A 99 16.25 11.11 -22.47
C PRO A 99 17.78 11.08 -22.44
N GLY A 100 18.38 9.91 -22.70
CA GLY A 100 19.84 9.73 -22.76
C GLY A 100 20.55 9.35 -21.46
N GLN A 101 19.85 9.25 -20.32
CA GLN A 101 20.44 8.70 -19.10
C GLN A 101 20.34 7.17 -19.05
N PRO A 102 21.39 6.48 -18.53
CA PRO A 102 21.33 5.04 -18.32
C PRO A 102 20.14 4.71 -17.42
N GLY A 103 19.40 3.68 -17.81
CA GLY A 103 18.13 3.39 -17.15
C GLY A 103 18.32 2.99 -15.68
N ILE A 104 17.73 3.80 -14.80
CA ILE A 104 17.73 3.66 -13.33
C ILE A 104 16.90 2.43 -12.87
N TRP A 105 16.30 1.70 -13.82
CA TRP A 105 15.48 0.50 -13.57
C TRP A 105 16.24 -0.65 -12.88
N LYS A 106 17.57 -0.58 -12.76
CA LYS A 106 18.38 -1.53 -11.98
C LYS A 106 18.63 -1.13 -10.52
N CYS A 107 18.23 0.07 -10.10
CA CYS A 107 18.55 0.57 -8.76
C CYS A 107 17.70 -0.07 -7.65
N MET A 108 16.69 -0.86 -8.02
CA MET A 108 15.89 -1.63 -7.09
C MET A 108 15.89 -3.10 -7.52
N ASP A 109 17.03 -3.76 -7.34
CA ASP A 109 17.16 -5.20 -7.54
C ASP A 109 16.53 -5.98 -6.37
N GLU A 110 16.49 -7.31 -6.46
CA GLU A 110 15.84 -8.15 -5.47
C GLU A 110 16.40 -7.92 -4.06
N THR A 111 17.72 -7.74 -3.96
CA THR A 111 18.41 -7.52 -2.68
C THR A 111 18.07 -6.15 -2.11
N ALA A 112 18.12 -5.09 -2.92
CA ALA A 112 17.77 -3.75 -2.50
C ALA A 112 16.29 -3.66 -2.07
N LEU A 113 15.40 -4.33 -2.79
CA LEU A 113 13.97 -4.35 -2.47
C LEU A 113 13.70 -5.06 -1.13
N ILE A 114 14.33 -6.21 -0.89
CA ILE A 114 14.21 -6.91 0.39
C ILE A 114 14.79 -6.07 1.53
N ALA A 115 15.97 -5.48 1.35
CA ALA A 115 16.58 -4.62 2.36
C ALA A 115 15.69 -3.41 2.70
N LEU A 116 15.10 -2.78 1.69
CA LEU A 116 14.16 -1.67 1.87
C LEU A 116 12.90 -2.12 2.63
N GLY A 117 12.33 -3.28 2.28
CA GLY A 117 11.17 -3.83 2.98
C GLY A 117 11.45 -4.09 4.46
N ILE A 118 12.60 -4.68 4.78
CA ILE A 118 13.02 -4.92 6.18
C ILE A 118 13.12 -3.60 6.93
N LEU A 119 13.79 -2.59 6.35
CA LEU A 119 13.90 -1.28 6.97
C LEU A 119 12.55 -0.63 7.19
N LEU A 120 11.63 -0.74 6.23
CA LEU A 120 10.30 -0.14 6.33
C LEU A 120 9.43 -0.81 7.40
N GLU A 121 9.47 -2.14 7.49
CA GLU A 121 8.75 -2.88 8.53
C GLU A 121 9.30 -2.59 9.93
N GLU A 122 10.63 -2.56 10.11
CA GLU A 122 11.24 -2.22 11.40
C GLU A 122 10.99 -0.76 11.78
N MET A 123 11.06 0.18 10.82
CA MET A 123 10.70 1.58 11.05
C MET A 123 9.22 1.73 11.42
N ALA A 124 8.32 1.02 10.75
CA ALA A 124 6.90 1.04 11.09
C ALA A 124 6.68 0.49 12.49
N LYS A 125 7.34 -0.63 12.84
CA LYS A 125 7.26 -1.22 14.17
C LYS A 125 7.80 -0.29 15.26
N GLU A 126 8.88 0.45 14.99
CA GLU A 126 9.45 1.42 15.92
C GLU A 126 8.56 2.66 16.10
N THR A 127 7.99 3.19 15.01
CA THR A 127 7.23 4.45 15.02
C THR A 127 5.77 4.30 15.43
N ILE A 128 5.12 3.25 14.94
CA ILE A 128 3.69 2.97 15.11
C ILE A 128 3.47 1.99 16.28
N GLY A 129 4.45 1.15 16.58
CA GLY A 129 4.33 0.11 17.61
C GLY A 129 3.46 -1.07 17.16
N ASP A 130 3.34 -2.09 18.02
CA ASP A 130 2.57 -3.31 17.71
C ASP A 130 1.04 -3.06 17.64
N THR A 131 0.56 -1.90 18.10
CA THR A 131 -0.88 -1.53 18.13
C THR A 131 -1.12 -0.12 17.58
N GLY A 132 -0.32 0.32 16.61
CA GLY A 132 -0.52 1.65 16.02
C GLY A 132 -1.40 1.66 14.77
N ASP A 133 -2.12 0.57 14.49
CA ASP A 133 -3.39 0.66 13.76
C ASP A 133 -4.33 1.69 14.41
N LEU A 134 -4.28 1.83 15.74
CA LEU A 134 -4.98 2.88 16.50
C LEU A 134 -4.55 4.31 16.13
N ALA A 135 -3.32 4.52 15.66
CA ALA A 135 -2.85 5.85 15.27
C ALA A 135 -3.48 6.34 13.95
N LEU A 136 -4.10 5.44 13.19
CA LEU A 136 -4.78 5.73 11.91
C LEU A 136 -6.31 5.80 12.05
N LEU A 137 -6.85 5.51 13.24
CA LEU A 137 -8.26 5.68 13.53
C LEU A 137 -8.54 7.13 13.96
N GLU A 138 -9.59 7.70 13.40
CA GLU A 138 -10.16 8.94 13.90
C GLU A 138 -10.81 8.65 15.27
N PRO A 139 -10.55 9.45 16.32
CA PRO A 139 -11.21 9.27 17.61
C PRO A 139 -12.72 9.42 17.43
N ALA A 140 -13.49 8.40 17.83
CA ALA A 140 -14.93 8.35 17.65
C ALA A 140 -15.71 9.35 18.51
N ASP A 141 -15.05 10.06 19.43
CA ASP A 141 -15.67 10.98 20.37
C ASP A 141 -15.12 12.41 20.19
N SER A 142 -15.49 13.07 19.09
CA SER A 142 -15.82 14.49 19.20
C SER A 142 -17.33 14.54 19.33
N GLU A 143 -17.80 14.50 20.58
CA GLU A 143 -19.16 14.89 20.91
C GLU A 143 -19.42 16.24 20.22
N GLU A 144 -20.23 16.23 19.16
CA GLU A 144 -20.86 17.45 18.67
C GLU A 144 -21.73 17.95 19.82
N GLU A 145 -21.17 18.84 20.65
CA GLU A 145 -21.94 19.71 21.51
C GLU A 145 -22.79 20.59 20.59
N THR A 146 -23.90 20.01 20.15
CA THR A 146 -25.00 20.71 19.51
C THR A 146 -25.58 21.60 20.58
N THR A 147 -24.99 22.77 20.75
CA THR A 147 -25.56 23.87 21.49
C THR A 147 -26.92 24.18 20.85
N LEU A 148 -27.99 23.70 21.49
CA LEU A 148 -29.35 24.05 21.11
C LEU A 148 -29.56 25.53 21.44
N PRO A 149 -29.88 26.41 20.48
CA PRO A 149 -30.32 27.76 20.77
C PRO A 149 -31.81 27.70 21.09
N GLY A 150 -32.19 28.16 22.27
CA GLY A 150 -33.57 28.11 22.74
C GLY A 150 -33.81 29.04 23.92
N ASP A 151 -33.57 30.32 23.66
CA ASP A 151 -34.19 31.52 24.23
C ASP A 151 -35.06 31.34 25.48
N ALA A 152 -34.51 31.76 26.62
CA ALA A 152 -35.28 32.29 27.73
C ALA A 152 -34.58 33.60 28.11
N ASP A 153 -35.08 34.74 27.61
CA ASP A 153 -34.90 36.09 28.18
C ASP A 153 -35.60 37.14 27.28
N GLU A 154 -36.93 37.20 27.34
CA GLU A 154 -37.81 38.34 26.99
C GLU A 154 -39.03 38.13 27.91
N ASP A 155 -39.45 39.00 28.84
CA ASP A 155 -39.46 40.46 28.87
C ASP A 155 -39.37 40.97 30.32
N ALA A 156 -38.57 42.01 30.54
CA ALA A 156 -38.70 42.92 31.67
C ALA A 156 -39.20 44.26 31.12
N ASP A 157 -40.27 44.78 31.71
CA ASP A 157 -40.80 46.17 31.74
C ASP A 157 -42.30 46.03 32.01
N GLU A 158 -43.03 46.79 32.82
CA GLU A 158 -42.88 47.93 33.72
C GLU A 158 -44.27 47.97 34.43
N ASP A 159 -44.37 48.39 35.69
CA ASP A 159 -45.47 49.27 36.13
C ASP A 159 -45.25 49.64 37.60
N ALA A 160 -45.04 50.94 37.80
CA ALA A 160 -44.99 51.63 39.07
C ALA A 160 -46.41 52.03 39.52
N ASP A 161 -46.67 52.01 40.83
CA ASP A 161 -47.20 53.14 41.63
C ASP A 161 -47.91 52.71 42.94
N GLU A 162 -47.96 53.69 43.87
CA GLU A 162 -48.68 53.79 45.16
C GLU A 162 -47.94 53.21 46.39
N ASP A 163 -47.15 53.99 47.14
CA ASP A 163 -47.42 55.19 47.97
C ASP A 163 -48.14 54.92 49.31
N ALA A 164 -47.53 55.51 50.34
CA ALA A 164 -47.99 55.89 51.67
C ALA A 164 -48.40 54.83 52.72
N GLY A 165 -47.73 54.89 53.87
CA GLY A 165 -48.26 54.38 55.13
C GLY A 165 -47.22 54.16 56.24
N GLU A 166 -46.51 55.20 56.65
CA GLU A 166 -45.98 55.25 58.02
C GLU A 166 -47.15 55.18 59.00
N ASP A 167 -47.09 54.28 59.99
CA ASP A 167 -47.46 54.62 61.37
C ASP A 167 -46.94 53.56 62.35
N ALA A 168 -46.54 54.07 63.51
CA ALA A 168 -45.81 53.42 64.57
C ALA A 168 -46.64 52.40 65.36
N ASP A 169 -45.98 51.43 66.00
CA ASP A 169 -45.83 51.44 67.47
C ASP A 169 -45.13 50.17 67.97
N GLU A 170 -44.04 50.43 68.71
CA GLU A 170 -43.66 49.86 70.01
C GLU A 170 -44.36 48.56 70.48
N LEU A 171 -43.55 47.54 70.84
CA LEU A 171 -43.33 47.10 72.24
C LEU A 171 -42.53 45.77 72.28
N GLU A 172 -41.35 45.83 72.91
CA GLU A 172 -40.81 44.70 73.68
C GLU A 172 -41.48 44.68 75.06
N LEU A 173 -41.79 43.46 75.53
CA LEU A 173 -42.33 43.01 76.84
C LEU A 173 -43.85 43.02 77.05
#